data_AF-A0A7C5MIR3-F1
#
_entry.id   AF-A0A7C5MIR3-F1
#
_cell.length_a   1.000
_cell.length_b   1.000
_cell.length_c   1.000
_cell.angle_alpha   90.00
_cell.angle_beta   90.00
_cell.angle_gamma   90.00
#
_symmetry.space_group_name_H-M   'P 1'
#
loop_
_entity.id
_entity.type
_entity.pdbx_description
1 polymer ?
#
loop_
_entity_poly.entity_id
_entity_poly.type
_entity_poly.pdbx_seq_one_letter_code
_entity_poly.pdbx_strand_id
1 'polypeptide(L)'
;MTKIVQSRRGFLRGTGSLVAATALTKPAWAAEGAPDLQGLREKIEHVVVIYQENRSFDHYFGTYRNPRGGRKVDNLLNAEGVLDPKFINLQKTPGGAAYDYLPVPADIPGFFNAILENKPFHLAPYIPAGQNVPWDPAHNFHRMFAQVDSGKMDQFVALALKNPKAPPSSPAMLKQDEVQLAFELSKPSGAVLGYYEREDLRHYHGLADEYVLFDNFFQAMSGGSTGNALYLAAGRSAQWKAAPDKLKISQTLALSDPPYDAKGILINDLPPLLGPTDAD
;
A
#
# COMPACT_ATOMS: atom_id res chain seq x y z
N MET A 1 -61.32 -33.28 5.55
CA MET A 1 -60.40 -32.13 5.43
C MET A 1 -59.53 -32.12 6.66
N THR A 2 -58.31 -32.66 6.56
CA THR A 2 -57.38 -32.74 7.69
C THR A 2 -55.99 -32.51 7.13
N LYS A 3 -55.29 -31.46 7.58
CA LYS A 3 -53.85 -31.29 7.34
C LYS A 3 -53.16 -31.07 8.67
N ILE A 4 -52.40 -32.08 9.05
CA ILE A 4 -51.46 -32.12 10.17
C ILE A 4 -50.34 -31.12 9.87
N VAL A 5 -50.07 -30.20 10.79
CA VAL A 5 -48.95 -29.26 10.73
C VAL A 5 -47.68 -30.02 11.09
N GLN A 6 -46.80 -30.26 10.12
CA GLN A 6 -45.47 -30.80 10.37
C GLN A 6 -44.51 -29.70 10.86
N SER A 7 -43.82 -29.96 11.98
CA SER A 7 -42.79 -29.07 12.51
C SER A 7 -41.51 -29.10 11.66
N ARG A 8 -40.75 -27.99 11.65
CA ARG A 8 -39.51 -27.77 10.88
C ARG A 8 -38.33 -28.70 11.21
N ARG A 9 -38.53 -29.77 11.97
CA ARG A 9 -37.49 -30.71 12.42
C ARG A 9 -37.45 -32.04 11.65
N GLY A 10 -38.13 -32.13 10.51
CA GLY A 10 -38.19 -33.35 9.67
C GLY A 10 -37.40 -33.34 8.36
N PHE A 11 -36.68 -32.26 8.00
CA PHE A 11 -36.10 -32.11 6.65
C PHE A 11 -34.64 -32.59 6.50
N LEU A 12 -34.11 -33.41 7.43
CA LEU A 12 -32.71 -33.85 7.37
C LEU A 12 -32.52 -35.36 7.61
N ARG A 13 -33.32 -36.21 6.96
CA ARG A 13 -33.02 -37.66 6.91
C ARG A 13 -33.22 -38.26 5.51
N GLY A 14 -32.07 -38.59 4.90
CA GLY A 14 -31.92 -39.47 3.72
C GLY A 14 -32.16 -38.75 2.39
N THR A 15 -31.33 -38.81 1.36
CA THR A 15 -30.21 -39.69 0.98
C THR A 15 -29.59 -39.05 -0.27
N GLY A 16 -28.27 -39.15 -0.48
CA GLY A 16 -27.68 -38.93 -1.80
C GLY A 16 -26.37 -38.16 -1.78
N SER A 17 -25.28 -38.90 -1.72
CA SER A 17 -23.90 -38.43 -1.86
C SER A 17 -23.69 -37.58 -3.12
N LEU A 18 -23.23 -36.34 -2.92
CA LEU A 18 -22.35 -35.63 -3.84
C LEU A 18 -21.43 -34.77 -2.98
N VAL A 19 -20.41 -35.42 -2.41
CA VAL A 19 -19.21 -34.68 -2.00
C VAL A 19 -18.57 -34.24 -3.31
N ALA A 20 -18.90 -33.02 -3.76
CA ALA A 20 -18.01 -32.31 -4.65
C ALA A 20 -16.74 -32.07 -3.83
N ALA A 21 -15.79 -33.00 -3.92
CA ALA A 21 -14.42 -32.74 -3.56
C ALA A 21 -13.96 -31.68 -4.55
N THR A 22 -14.19 -30.41 -4.22
CA THR A 22 -13.37 -29.33 -4.72
C THR A 22 -11.97 -29.73 -4.32
N ALA A 23 -11.21 -30.25 -5.28
CA ALA A 23 -9.78 -30.32 -5.18
C ALA A 23 -9.35 -28.88 -4.90
N LEU A 24 -9.11 -28.57 -3.63
CA LEU A 24 -8.23 -27.48 -3.26
C LEU A 24 -6.90 -27.85 -3.91
N THR A 25 -6.70 -27.38 -5.13
CA THR A 25 -5.39 -27.35 -5.74
C THR A 25 -4.54 -26.55 -4.78
N LYS A 26 -3.70 -27.26 -4.01
CA LYS A 26 -2.63 -26.60 -3.29
C LYS A 26 -1.92 -25.74 -4.32
N PRO A 27 -1.73 -24.43 -4.08
CA PRO A 27 -0.93 -23.63 -5.00
C PRO A 27 0.41 -24.37 -5.19
N ALA A 28 0.86 -24.45 -6.44
CA ALA A 28 2.05 -25.20 -6.84
C ALA A 28 3.37 -24.69 -6.19
N TRP A 29 3.28 -23.70 -5.31
CA TRP A 29 4.38 -23.21 -4.48
C TRP A 29 4.58 -23.99 -3.17
N ALA A 30 3.69 -24.93 -2.82
CA ALA A 30 3.78 -25.68 -1.56
C ALA A 30 4.64 -26.97 -1.64
N ALA A 31 5.72 -26.95 -2.43
CA ALA A 31 6.67 -28.05 -2.50
C ALA A 31 8.11 -27.56 -2.70
N GLU A 32 8.55 -26.56 -1.94
CA GLU A 32 9.96 -26.45 -1.61
C GLU A 32 10.23 -27.28 -0.36
N GLY A 33 11.22 -28.18 -0.43
CA GLY A 33 11.69 -28.92 0.73
C GLY A 33 12.06 -27.97 1.87
N ALA A 34 12.08 -28.47 3.11
CA ALA A 34 12.52 -27.66 4.24
C ALA A 34 13.88 -27.02 3.91
N PRO A 35 14.03 -25.69 4.06
CA PRO A 35 15.25 -25.00 3.67
C PRO A 35 16.44 -25.58 4.44
N ASP A 36 17.57 -25.77 3.76
CA ASP A 36 18.83 -26.19 4.39
C ASP A 36 19.40 -25.04 5.23
N LEU A 37 18.83 -24.87 6.42
CA LEU A 37 19.25 -23.83 7.37
C LEU A 37 20.68 -24.03 7.86
N GLN A 38 21.17 -25.27 7.87
CA GLN A 38 22.53 -25.57 8.29
C GLN A 38 23.52 -25.11 7.23
N GLY A 39 23.33 -25.50 5.97
CA GLY A 39 24.17 -25.05 4.85
C GLY A 39 24.13 -23.54 4.64
N LEU A 40 22.99 -22.87 4.92
CA LEU A 40 22.91 -21.41 4.92
C LEU A 40 23.80 -20.78 6.01
N ARG A 41 23.72 -21.29 7.24
CA ARG A 41 24.53 -20.81 8.37
C ARG A 41 26.03 -21.05 8.20
N GLU A 42 26.41 -22.12 7.50
CA GLU A 42 27.80 -22.42 7.18
C GLU A 42 28.38 -21.51 6.09
N LYS A 43 27.53 -20.90 5.25
CA LYS A 43 27.95 -20.08 4.10
C LYS A 43 27.79 -18.57 4.30
N ILE A 44 26.93 -18.14 5.22
CA ILE A 44 26.60 -16.74 5.46
C ILE A 44 27.10 -16.34 6.85
N GLU A 45 28.22 -15.61 6.90
CA GLU A 45 28.78 -15.08 8.15
C GLU A 45 28.17 -13.73 8.54
N HIS A 46 27.82 -12.91 7.56
CA HIS A 46 27.33 -11.55 7.76
C HIS A 46 26.05 -11.29 6.98
N VAL A 47 25.07 -10.70 7.67
CA VAL A 47 23.86 -10.15 7.05
C VAL A 47 23.89 -8.65 7.26
N VAL A 48 23.95 -7.91 6.15
CA VAL A 48 23.84 -6.45 6.17
C VAL A 48 22.45 -6.08 5.68
N VAL A 49 21.70 -5.36 6.50
CA VAL A 49 20.36 -4.88 6.17
C VAL A 49 20.44 -3.37 5.90
N ILE A 50 20.21 -2.98 4.65
CA ILE A 50 20.05 -1.57 4.25
C ILE A 50 18.56 -1.26 4.21
N TYR A 51 18.09 -0.44 5.14
CA TYR A 51 16.67 -0.09 5.25
C TYR A 51 16.43 1.31 4.68
N GLN A 52 15.78 1.35 3.51
CA GLN A 52 15.47 2.57 2.77
C GLN A 52 14.07 3.10 3.12
N GLU A 53 13.76 4.33 2.71
CA GLU A 53 12.51 5.03 3.06
C GLU A 53 11.58 5.26 1.85
N ASN A 54 10.27 5.29 2.12
CA ASN A 54 9.17 5.90 1.36
C ASN A 54 9.11 5.64 -0.16
N ARG A 55 9.39 4.41 -0.62
CA ARG A 55 9.29 4.05 -2.04
C ARG A 55 8.56 2.71 -2.24
N SER A 56 7.54 2.70 -3.09
CA SER A 56 6.82 1.46 -3.45
C SER A 56 7.60 0.66 -4.49
N PHE A 57 7.26 -0.62 -4.64
CA PHE A 57 7.86 -1.46 -5.67
C PHE A 57 7.65 -0.89 -7.07
N ASP A 58 6.41 -0.52 -7.43
CA ASP A 58 6.11 0.03 -8.76
C ASP A 58 6.83 1.35 -9.04
N HIS A 59 7.15 2.13 -8.01
CA HIS A 59 7.88 3.38 -8.18
C HIS A 59 9.34 3.16 -8.62
N TYR A 60 9.99 2.08 -8.19
CA TYR A 60 11.38 1.74 -8.57
C TYR A 60 11.46 0.71 -9.70
N PHE A 61 10.56 -0.27 -9.71
CA PHE A 61 10.63 -1.46 -10.55
C PHE A 61 9.33 -1.70 -11.37
N GLY A 62 8.43 -0.71 -11.43
CA GLY A 62 7.15 -0.79 -12.15
C GLY A 62 7.30 -1.13 -13.62
N THR A 63 8.42 -0.74 -14.24
CA THR A 63 8.75 -1.06 -15.64
C THR A 63 10.01 -1.92 -15.78
N TYR A 64 10.49 -2.51 -14.68
CA TYR A 64 11.68 -3.35 -14.68
C TYR A 64 11.49 -4.56 -15.61
N ARG A 65 12.56 -4.87 -16.34
CA ARG A 65 12.68 -6.07 -17.18
C ARG A 65 13.97 -6.76 -16.83
N ASN A 66 13.87 -8.05 -16.53
CA ASN A 66 15.03 -8.89 -16.32
C ASN A 66 15.75 -9.12 -17.67
N PRO A 67 16.97 -8.59 -17.87
CA PRO A 67 17.69 -8.74 -19.13
C PRO A 67 18.21 -10.16 -19.36
N ARG A 68 18.34 -10.97 -18.30
CA ARG A 68 18.81 -12.36 -18.36
C ARG A 68 17.70 -13.35 -18.73
N GLY A 69 16.47 -12.88 -18.89
CA GLY A 69 15.29 -13.75 -19.03
C GLY A 69 14.96 -14.48 -17.72
N GLY A 70 13.95 -15.35 -17.75
CA GLY A 70 13.47 -16.08 -16.57
C GLY A 70 12.08 -15.64 -16.11
N ARG A 71 11.82 -15.72 -14.80
CA ARG A 71 10.52 -15.36 -14.22
C ARG A 71 10.20 -13.90 -14.53
N LYS A 72 8.99 -13.65 -15.04
CA LYS A 72 8.46 -12.29 -15.22
C LYS A 72 8.21 -11.66 -13.85
N VAL A 73 8.55 -10.39 -13.75
CA VAL A 73 8.29 -9.59 -12.55
C VAL A 73 6.84 -9.13 -12.61
N ASP A 74 6.09 -9.36 -11.53
CA ASP A 74 4.73 -8.84 -11.40
C ASP A 74 4.80 -7.33 -11.12
N ASN A 75 4.63 -6.51 -12.16
CA ASN A 75 4.73 -5.05 -12.10
C ASN A 75 3.67 -4.36 -12.99
N LEU A 76 3.93 -3.10 -13.40
CA LEU A 76 3.01 -2.32 -14.22
C LEU A 76 2.88 -2.83 -15.66
N LEU A 77 3.79 -3.70 -16.11
CA LEU A 77 3.82 -4.19 -17.48
C LEU A 77 3.03 -5.50 -17.64
N ASN A 78 2.39 -5.64 -18.80
CA ASN A 78 1.74 -6.88 -19.22
C ASN A 78 2.74 -7.88 -19.85
N ALA A 79 2.22 -8.99 -20.38
CA ALA A 79 3.04 -10.04 -20.95
C ALA A 79 3.87 -9.59 -22.16
N GLU A 80 3.38 -8.62 -22.93
CA GLU A 80 4.03 -8.01 -24.10
C GLU A 80 5.07 -6.98 -23.70
N GLY A 81 5.12 -6.60 -22.41
CA GLY A 81 5.99 -5.54 -21.97
C GLY A 81 5.45 -4.15 -22.31
N VAL A 82 4.16 -3.93 -22.27
CA VAL A 82 3.63 -2.56 -22.30
C VAL A 82 2.82 -2.34 -21.02
N LEU A 83 2.53 -1.08 -20.68
CA LEU A 83 1.69 -0.78 -19.53
C LEU A 83 0.39 -1.59 -19.61
N ASP A 84 0.10 -2.35 -18.57
CA ASP A 84 -1.09 -3.19 -18.52
C ASP A 84 -2.35 -2.30 -18.56
N PRO A 85 -3.26 -2.52 -19.53
CA PRO A 85 -4.48 -1.72 -19.67
C PRO A 85 -5.34 -1.64 -18.40
N LYS A 86 -5.21 -2.58 -17.46
CA LYS A 86 -5.93 -2.53 -16.17
C LYS A 86 -5.59 -1.31 -15.32
N PHE A 87 -4.44 -0.67 -15.56
CA PHE A 87 -4.01 0.53 -14.85
C PHE A 87 -4.43 1.83 -15.54
N ILE A 88 -5.04 1.75 -16.72
CA ILE A 88 -5.51 2.91 -17.49
C ILE A 88 -6.93 3.29 -17.05
N ASN A 89 -7.14 4.58 -16.80
CA ASN A 89 -8.37 5.18 -16.30
C ASN A 89 -8.86 4.57 -14.97
N LEU A 90 -7.94 4.00 -14.19
CA LEU A 90 -8.26 3.30 -12.96
C LEU A 90 -8.62 4.27 -11.83
N GLN A 91 -7.90 5.39 -11.70
CA GLN A 91 -8.03 6.25 -10.52
C GLN A 91 -9.28 7.11 -10.57
N LYS A 92 -9.90 7.30 -9.41
CA LYS A 92 -11.15 8.02 -9.23
C LYS A 92 -11.02 9.14 -8.22
N THR A 93 -11.85 10.15 -8.40
CA THR A 93 -12.13 11.19 -7.41
C THR A 93 -12.75 10.57 -6.14
N PRO A 94 -12.74 11.30 -5.00
CA PRO A 94 -13.48 10.85 -3.82
C PRO A 94 -14.98 10.58 -4.07
N GLY A 95 -15.58 11.26 -5.05
CA GLY A 95 -16.96 11.03 -5.48
C GLY A 95 -17.15 9.80 -6.40
N GLY A 96 -16.09 9.06 -6.71
CA GLY A 96 -16.15 7.83 -7.51
C GLY A 96 -16.12 8.04 -9.03
N ALA A 97 -16.09 9.28 -9.52
CA ALA A 97 -15.88 9.56 -10.95
C ALA A 97 -14.41 9.35 -11.33
N ALA A 98 -14.15 8.74 -12.49
CA ALA A 98 -12.79 8.62 -13.01
C ALA A 98 -12.19 10.01 -13.34
N TYR A 99 -10.88 10.16 -13.18
CA TYR A 99 -10.18 11.35 -13.67
C TYR A 99 -10.05 11.30 -15.19
N ASP A 100 -10.43 12.39 -15.87
CA ASP A 100 -10.08 12.60 -17.28
C ASP A 100 -8.56 12.88 -17.43
N TYR A 101 -8.05 13.76 -16.57
CA TYR A 101 -6.63 14.07 -16.41
C TYR A 101 -6.26 14.08 -14.93
N LEU A 102 -5.03 13.69 -14.63
CA LEU A 102 -4.54 13.64 -13.26
C LEU A 102 -4.30 15.06 -12.71
N PRO A 103 -4.71 15.36 -11.46
CA PRO A 103 -4.40 16.62 -10.81
C PRO A 103 -2.90 16.68 -10.50
N VAL A 104 -2.16 17.65 -11.03
CA VAL A 104 -0.71 17.75 -10.80
C VAL A 104 -0.36 18.74 -9.68
N PRO A 105 0.71 18.50 -8.90
CA PRO A 105 1.12 19.42 -7.84
C PRO A 105 1.72 20.70 -8.43
N ALA A 106 1.00 21.82 -8.30
CA ALA A 106 1.40 23.12 -8.84
C ALA A 106 2.67 23.70 -8.19
N ASP A 107 3.02 23.21 -7.00
CA ASP A 107 4.20 23.59 -6.23
C ASP A 107 5.49 22.91 -6.69
N ILE A 108 5.41 21.95 -7.62
CA ILE A 108 6.58 21.27 -8.19
C ILE A 108 6.82 21.81 -9.61
N PRO A 109 7.94 22.55 -9.85
CA PRO A 109 8.17 23.22 -11.13
C PRO A 109 8.13 22.30 -12.35
N GLY A 110 8.59 21.05 -12.22
CA GLY A 110 8.58 20.09 -13.33
C GLY A 110 7.17 19.75 -13.83
N PHE A 111 6.14 19.87 -12.99
CA PHE A 111 4.73 19.66 -13.36
C PHE A 111 4.05 20.91 -13.92
N PHE A 112 4.74 22.04 -14.07
CA PHE A 112 4.15 23.25 -14.62
C PHE A 112 3.61 22.98 -16.03
N ASN A 113 2.30 23.20 -16.23
CA ASN A 113 1.55 22.89 -17.47
C ASN A 113 1.51 21.41 -17.89
N ALA A 114 1.85 20.48 -16.99
CA ALA A 114 1.74 19.05 -17.29
C ALA A 114 0.28 18.65 -17.44
N ILE A 115 -0.04 17.98 -18.55
CA ILE A 115 -1.32 17.32 -18.78
C ILE A 115 -1.05 15.83 -18.78
N LEU A 116 -1.51 15.14 -17.75
CA LEU A 116 -1.25 13.71 -17.56
C LEU A 116 -2.56 12.93 -17.65
N GLU A 117 -2.56 11.92 -18.51
CA GLU A 117 -3.65 10.94 -18.59
C GLU A 117 -3.73 10.14 -17.29
N ASN A 118 -4.92 9.61 -16.98
CA ASN A 118 -5.17 8.79 -15.81
C ASN A 118 -4.54 7.39 -15.94
N LYS A 119 -3.21 7.32 -15.84
CA LYS A 119 -2.42 6.08 -15.88
C LYS A 119 -1.03 6.30 -15.25
N PRO A 120 -0.32 5.23 -14.85
CA PRO A 120 1.08 5.33 -14.46
C PRO A 120 1.96 5.95 -15.55
N PHE A 121 2.93 6.77 -15.16
CA PHE A 121 3.78 7.52 -16.10
C PHE A 121 5.23 7.65 -15.62
N HIS A 122 6.13 7.89 -16.57
CA HIS A 122 7.55 8.13 -16.30
C HIS A 122 7.72 9.47 -15.57
N LEU A 123 8.21 9.40 -14.33
CA LEU A 123 8.24 10.53 -13.40
C LEU A 123 9.43 11.48 -13.62
N ALA A 124 10.55 10.97 -14.11
CA ALA A 124 11.82 11.71 -14.15
C ALA A 124 11.79 13.06 -14.88
N PRO A 125 11.00 13.26 -15.96
CA PRO A 125 10.85 14.57 -16.58
C PRO A 125 10.25 15.64 -15.65
N TYR A 126 9.53 15.23 -14.60
CA TYR A 126 8.83 16.11 -13.65
C TYR A 126 9.56 16.17 -12.29
N ILE A 127 10.01 15.03 -11.78
CA ILE A 127 10.80 14.89 -10.56
C ILE A 127 11.98 13.97 -10.87
N PRO A 128 13.17 14.50 -11.18
CA PRO A 128 14.35 13.68 -11.45
C PRO A 128 14.75 12.83 -10.23
N ALA A 129 15.15 11.57 -10.44
CA ALA A 129 15.45 10.63 -9.35
C ALA A 129 16.56 11.09 -8.39
N GLY A 130 17.50 11.90 -8.87
CA GLY A 130 18.59 12.46 -8.06
C GLY A 130 18.24 13.76 -7.33
N GLN A 131 17.04 14.31 -7.52
CA GLN A 131 16.63 15.55 -6.86
C GLN A 131 15.86 15.28 -5.58
N ASN A 132 16.19 16.04 -4.53
CA ASN A 132 15.45 16.04 -3.29
C ASN A 132 14.28 17.02 -3.39
N VAL A 133 13.21 16.62 -4.09
CA VAL A 133 11.96 17.40 -4.15
C VAL A 133 11.16 17.06 -2.89
N PRO A 134 10.74 18.07 -2.08
CA PRO A 134 10.01 17.86 -0.83
C PRO A 134 8.56 17.48 -1.11
N TRP A 135 8.36 16.29 -1.64
CA TRP A 135 7.08 15.72 -1.97
C TRP A 135 7.01 14.28 -1.46
N ASP A 136 6.08 14.05 -0.54
CA ASP A 136 5.91 12.78 0.17
C ASP A 136 4.42 12.44 0.24
N PRO A 137 3.97 11.40 -0.50
CA PRO A 137 2.61 10.90 -0.40
C PRO A 137 2.24 10.54 1.03
N ALA A 138 1.00 10.80 1.41
CA ALA A 138 0.51 10.42 2.72
C ALA A 138 0.44 8.89 2.83
N HIS A 139 1.17 8.35 3.81
CA HIS A 139 1.36 6.91 4.05
C HIS A 139 0.84 6.54 5.45
N ASN A 140 -0.34 7.06 5.81
CA ASN A 140 -0.97 6.79 7.10
C ASN A 140 -1.84 5.54 7.05
N PHE A 141 -1.91 4.83 8.18
CA PHE A 141 -2.53 3.50 8.29
C PHE A 141 -3.89 3.41 7.61
N HIS A 142 -4.87 4.18 8.09
CA HIS A 142 -6.24 4.16 7.56
C HIS A 142 -6.31 4.68 6.14
N ARG A 143 -5.54 5.72 5.82
CA ARG A 143 -5.48 6.32 4.50
C ARG A 143 -5.00 5.32 3.44
N MET A 144 -4.00 4.52 3.77
CA MET A 144 -3.50 3.48 2.86
C MET A 144 -4.54 2.39 2.62
N PHE A 145 -5.31 1.98 3.63
CA PHE A 145 -6.46 1.09 3.41
C PHE A 145 -7.52 1.71 2.51
N ALA A 146 -7.77 3.01 2.68
CA ALA A 146 -8.72 3.75 1.85
C ALA A 146 -8.24 3.88 0.39
N GLN A 147 -6.93 4.07 0.17
CA GLN A 147 -6.31 4.10 -1.16
C GLN A 147 -6.47 2.77 -1.91
N VAL A 148 -6.33 1.65 -1.18
CA VAL A 148 -6.53 0.28 -1.71
C VAL A 148 -7.99 0.00 -2.06
N ASP A 149 -8.95 0.69 -1.41
CA ASP A 149 -10.40 0.56 -1.58
C ASP A 149 -10.87 -0.89 -1.76
N SER A 150 -10.63 -1.71 -0.74
CA SER A 150 -11.03 -3.13 -0.74
C SER A 150 -10.49 -3.94 -1.94
N GLY A 151 -9.34 -3.54 -2.48
CA GLY A 151 -8.68 -4.20 -3.60
C GLY A 151 -9.04 -3.64 -4.98
N LYS A 152 -9.87 -2.60 -5.07
CA LYS A 152 -10.12 -1.90 -6.35
C LYS A 152 -8.93 -1.06 -6.80
N MET A 153 -8.09 -0.61 -5.86
CA MET A 153 -6.85 0.13 -6.12
C MET A 153 -7.06 1.46 -6.87
N ASP A 154 -8.19 2.14 -6.66
CA ASP A 154 -8.64 3.27 -7.47
C ASP A 154 -8.66 4.62 -6.72
N GLN A 155 -8.17 4.68 -5.47
CA GLN A 155 -8.20 5.89 -4.64
C GLN A 155 -6.81 6.48 -4.32
N PHE A 156 -5.74 6.02 -4.95
CA PHE A 156 -4.38 6.53 -4.70
C PHE A 156 -4.26 8.02 -5.05
N VAL A 157 -4.81 8.44 -6.19
CA VAL A 157 -4.75 9.86 -6.62
C VAL A 157 -5.60 10.75 -5.73
N ALA A 158 -6.85 10.36 -5.45
CA ALA A 158 -7.76 11.12 -4.60
C ALA A 158 -7.17 11.35 -3.21
N LEU A 159 -6.52 10.33 -2.65
CA LEU A 159 -6.01 10.33 -1.30
C LEU A 159 -4.49 10.50 -1.22
N ALA A 160 -3.84 11.01 -2.27
CA ALA A 160 -2.39 11.09 -2.37
C ALA A 160 -1.75 11.91 -1.25
N LEU A 161 -2.31 13.08 -0.91
CA LEU A 161 -1.80 13.97 0.12
C LEU A 161 -2.89 14.34 1.12
N LYS A 162 -2.47 14.80 2.31
CA LYS A 162 -3.37 15.41 3.29
C LYS A 162 -3.67 16.85 2.90
N ASN A 163 -4.90 17.29 3.10
CA ASN A 163 -5.23 18.71 2.97
C ASN A 163 -4.69 19.49 4.19
N PRO A 164 -3.72 20.40 4.03
CA PRO A 164 -3.16 21.16 5.16
C PRO A 164 -4.17 22.14 5.78
N LYS A 165 -5.26 22.44 5.07
CA LYS A 165 -6.36 23.29 5.57
C LYS A 165 -7.50 22.49 6.19
N ALA A 166 -7.38 21.16 6.26
CA ALA A 166 -8.40 20.33 6.87
C ALA A 166 -8.57 20.68 8.36
N PRO A 167 -9.79 20.68 8.89
CA PRO A 167 -10.01 20.87 10.33
C PRO A 167 -9.32 19.73 11.11
N PRO A 168 -8.89 20.00 12.36
CA PRO A 168 -8.37 18.95 13.21
C PRO A 168 -9.43 17.87 13.42
N SER A 169 -8.99 16.61 13.54
CA SER A 169 -9.89 15.50 13.82
C SER A 169 -10.72 15.79 15.08
N SER A 170 -12.04 15.70 14.96
CA SER A 170 -12.99 15.90 16.06
C SER A 170 -14.07 14.83 16.08
N PRO A 171 -14.71 14.55 17.23
CA PRO A 171 -15.83 13.62 17.30
C PRO A 171 -17.01 13.99 16.39
N ALA A 172 -17.15 15.27 16.02
CA ALA A 172 -18.22 15.72 15.14
C ALA A 172 -18.05 15.22 13.69
N MET A 173 -16.82 15.00 13.24
CA MET A 173 -16.52 14.49 11.90
C MET A 173 -17.03 13.06 11.68
N LEU A 174 -17.20 12.28 12.76
CA LEU A 174 -17.79 10.94 12.71
C LEU A 174 -19.27 10.95 12.27
N LYS A 175 -19.92 12.12 12.25
CA LYS A 175 -21.33 12.28 11.85
C LYS A 175 -21.49 12.80 10.43
N GLN A 176 -20.39 13.12 9.76
CA GLN A 176 -20.39 13.68 8.42
C GLN A 176 -20.47 12.57 7.38
N ASP A 177 -21.04 12.89 6.22
CA ASP A 177 -21.01 12.01 5.06
C ASP A 177 -19.56 11.67 4.66
N GLU A 178 -19.28 10.39 4.41
CA GLU A 178 -17.93 9.89 4.17
C GLU A 178 -17.30 10.49 2.91
N VAL A 179 -18.09 10.74 1.86
CA VAL A 179 -17.61 11.31 0.60
C VAL A 179 -17.24 12.77 0.81
N GLN A 180 -18.11 13.55 1.46
CA GLN A 180 -17.82 14.95 1.81
C GLN A 180 -16.55 15.05 2.65
N LEU A 181 -16.42 14.18 3.65
CA LEU A 181 -15.26 14.13 4.52
C LEU A 181 -13.97 13.73 3.77
N ALA A 182 -14.07 12.82 2.80
CA ALA A 182 -12.96 12.45 1.94
C ALA A 182 -12.47 13.63 1.08
N PHE A 183 -13.39 14.46 0.58
CA PHE A 183 -13.03 15.71 -0.12
C PHE A 183 -12.33 16.71 0.81
N GLU A 184 -12.80 16.88 2.04
CA GLU A 184 -12.23 17.84 2.98
C GLU A 184 -10.83 17.46 3.47
N LEU A 185 -10.60 16.17 3.68
CA LEU A 185 -9.34 15.65 4.26
C LEU A 185 -8.24 15.41 3.22
N SER A 186 -8.55 15.48 1.92
CA SER A 186 -7.65 15.03 0.86
C SER A 186 -7.20 16.17 -0.05
N LYS A 187 -5.92 16.10 -0.45
CA LYS A 187 -5.36 16.89 -1.55
C LYS A 187 -4.96 15.90 -2.65
N PRO A 188 -5.76 15.77 -3.73
CA PRO A 188 -5.45 14.86 -4.82
C PRO A 188 -4.13 15.21 -5.51
N SER A 189 -3.37 14.19 -5.93
CA SER A 189 -2.14 14.38 -6.69
C SER A 189 -1.83 13.18 -7.57
N GLY A 190 -1.68 13.41 -8.87
CA GLY A 190 -1.30 12.45 -9.89
C GLY A 190 0.13 11.97 -9.78
N ALA A 191 1.02 12.76 -9.17
CA ALA A 191 2.42 12.42 -8.99
C ALA A 191 2.62 11.06 -8.27
N VAL A 192 1.63 10.59 -7.52
CA VAL A 192 1.62 9.27 -6.85
C VAL A 192 1.62 8.08 -7.81
N LEU A 193 1.24 8.27 -9.07
CA LEU A 193 1.31 7.23 -10.12
C LEU A 193 2.65 7.24 -10.88
N GLY A 194 3.55 8.15 -10.54
CA GLY A 194 4.85 8.25 -11.18
C GLY A 194 5.76 7.07 -10.83
N TYR A 195 6.44 6.53 -11.84
CA TYR A 195 7.50 5.54 -11.68
C TYR A 195 8.81 6.02 -12.33
N TYR A 196 9.93 5.48 -11.88
CA TYR A 196 11.22 5.64 -12.52
C TYR A 196 11.52 4.48 -13.47
N GLU A 197 12.27 4.79 -14.52
CA GLU A 197 12.78 3.81 -15.46
C GLU A 197 14.23 3.45 -15.14
N ARG A 198 14.74 2.43 -15.85
CA ARG A 198 16.12 1.93 -15.72
C ARG A 198 17.15 3.05 -15.84
N GLU A 199 16.92 3.99 -16.74
CA GLU A 199 17.85 5.08 -17.01
C GLU A 199 17.97 6.06 -15.82
N ASP A 200 16.92 6.17 -15.01
CA ASP A 200 16.90 7.03 -13.82
C ASP A 200 17.49 6.33 -12.60
N LEU A 201 17.31 5.01 -12.49
CA LEU A 201 17.70 4.18 -11.35
C LEU A 201 18.66 3.05 -11.73
N ARG A 202 19.68 3.38 -12.54
CA ARG A 202 20.64 2.41 -13.11
C ARG A 202 21.25 1.46 -12.09
N HIS A 203 21.60 1.97 -10.90
CA HIS A 203 22.21 1.17 -9.83
C HIS A 203 21.23 0.16 -9.23
N TYR A 204 19.98 0.55 -8.96
CA TYR A 204 18.97 -0.36 -8.43
C TYR A 204 18.60 -1.45 -9.44
N HIS A 205 18.40 -1.06 -10.70
CA HIS A 205 18.10 -2.02 -11.76
C HIS A 205 19.29 -2.94 -12.03
N GLY A 206 20.54 -2.44 -11.96
CA GLY A 206 21.74 -3.26 -12.06
C GLY A 206 21.88 -4.26 -10.91
N LEU A 207 21.52 -3.89 -9.67
CA LEU A 207 21.47 -4.85 -8.56
C LEU A 207 20.41 -5.94 -8.79
N ALA A 208 19.23 -5.58 -9.29
CA ALA A 208 18.19 -6.54 -9.63
C ALA A 208 18.59 -7.45 -10.82
N ASP A 209 19.37 -6.91 -11.75
CA ASP A 209 19.90 -7.69 -12.87
C ASP A 209 20.87 -8.76 -12.43
N GLU A 210 21.72 -8.48 -11.43
CA GLU A 210 22.76 -9.41 -10.99
C GLU A 210 22.28 -10.36 -9.88
N TYR A 211 21.45 -9.87 -8.96
CA TYR A 211 21.05 -10.56 -7.74
C TYR A 211 19.56 -10.95 -7.75
N VAL A 212 19.00 -11.17 -6.56
CA VAL A 212 17.61 -11.57 -6.37
C VAL A 212 16.76 -10.35 -6.09
N LEU A 213 15.69 -10.18 -6.88
CA LEU A 213 14.63 -9.21 -6.63
C LEU A 213 13.38 -9.95 -6.12
N PHE A 214 12.85 -9.51 -4.98
CA PHE A 214 11.56 -9.99 -4.48
C PHE A 214 10.44 -9.07 -4.99
N ASP A 215 9.59 -9.58 -5.88
CA ASP A 215 8.44 -8.88 -6.46
C ASP A 215 7.13 -9.09 -5.66
N ASN A 216 7.20 -9.88 -4.59
CA ASN A 216 6.08 -10.20 -3.71
C ASN A 216 6.45 -10.00 -2.23
N PHE A 217 7.13 -8.88 -1.94
CA PHE A 217 7.55 -8.49 -0.60
C PHE A 217 6.75 -7.26 -0.13
N PHE A 218 5.99 -7.43 0.96
CA PHE A 218 5.11 -6.39 1.47
C PHE A 218 5.62 -5.86 2.81
N GLN A 219 5.31 -4.59 3.08
CA GLN A 219 5.38 -4.05 4.42
C GLN A 219 4.60 -4.93 5.41
N ALA A 220 5.11 -5.05 6.64
CA ALA A 220 4.48 -5.90 7.65
C ALA A 220 3.13 -5.33 8.14
N MET A 221 2.97 -4.01 8.03
CA MET A 221 1.73 -3.31 8.34
C MET A 221 1.57 -2.11 7.41
N SER A 222 0.33 -1.73 7.09
CA SER A 222 0.06 -0.40 6.51
C SER A 222 0.51 0.69 7.47
N GLY A 223 0.77 1.90 6.99
CA GLY A 223 1.04 3.07 7.82
C GLY A 223 2.50 3.51 7.83
N GLY A 224 2.86 4.25 8.88
CA GLY A 224 4.12 4.99 8.99
C GLY A 224 5.38 4.13 9.14
N SER A 225 6.54 4.80 9.03
CA SER A 225 7.86 4.17 9.12
C SER A 225 8.12 3.54 10.50
N THR A 226 7.67 4.17 11.59
CA THR A 226 7.97 3.74 12.97
C THR A 226 7.47 2.33 13.26
N GLY A 227 6.23 2.02 12.87
CA GLY A 227 5.64 0.70 13.08
C GLY A 227 6.37 -0.38 12.25
N ASN A 228 6.65 -0.09 10.99
CA ASN A 228 7.34 -1.00 10.09
C ASN A 228 8.81 -1.26 10.49
N ALA A 229 9.52 -0.24 11.01
CA ALA A 229 10.86 -0.41 11.57
C ALA A 229 10.86 -1.34 12.80
N LEU A 230 9.86 -1.22 13.67
CA LEU A 230 9.67 -2.15 14.80
C LEU A 230 9.38 -3.58 14.32
N TYR A 231 8.57 -3.74 13.27
CA TYR A 231 8.34 -5.05 12.65
C TYR A 231 9.61 -5.67 12.08
N LEU A 232 10.48 -4.89 11.43
CA LEU A 232 11.77 -5.37 10.94
C LEU A 232 12.64 -5.90 12.09
N ALA A 233 12.70 -5.18 13.21
CA ALA A 233 13.56 -5.55 14.34
C ALA A 233 12.97 -6.65 15.25
N ALA A 234 11.64 -6.69 15.42
CA ALA A 234 11.00 -7.47 16.48
C ALA A 234 9.79 -8.31 16.03
N GLY A 235 9.42 -8.27 14.75
CA GLY A 235 8.26 -8.99 14.22
C GLY A 235 6.90 -8.49 14.73
N ARG A 236 6.86 -7.30 15.35
CA ARG A 236 5.65 -6.64 15.87
C ARG A 236 5.83 -5.14 16.04
N SER A 237 4.74 -4.40 16.01
CA SER A 237 4.69 -3.00 16.46
C SER A 237 4.57 -2.90 17.99
N ALA A 238 4.81 -1.70 18.55
CA ALA A 238 4.69 -1.42 19.97
C ALA A 238 3.21 -1.31 20.41
N GLN A 239 2.93 -1.65 21.67
CA GLN A 239 1.60 -1.51 22.26
C GLN A 239 1.65 -0.67 23.53
N TRP A 240 0.85 0.40 23.58
CA TRP A 240 0.57 1.17 24.78
C TRP A 240 -0.92 1.10 25.13
N LYS A 241 -1.31 0.07 25.90
CA LYS A 241 -2.71 -0.17 26.27
C LYS A 241 -3.37 1.03 26.97
N ALA A 242 -2.59 1.74 27.79
CA ALA A 242 -3.03 2.91 28.55
C ALA A 242 -2.86 4.24 27.80
N ALA A 243 -2.62 4.24 26.47
CA ALA A 243 -2.53 5.48 25.70
C ALA A 243 -3.82 6.32 25.87
N PRO A 244 -3.72 7.65 26.08
CA PRO A 244 -4.87 8.54 26.17
C PRO A 244 -5.79 8.42 24.95
N ASP A 245 -7.11 8.55 25.14
CA ASP A 245 -8.09 8.39 24.06
C ASP A 245 -7.87 9.35 22.88
N LYS A 246 -7.34 10.56 23.14
CA LYS A 246 -6.97 11.51 22.09
C LYS A 246 -5.86 11.01 21.14
N LEU A 247 -5.10 10.00 21.55
CA LEU A 247 -4.04 9.37 20.75
C LEU A 247 -4.50 8.06 20.11
N LYS A 248 -5.73 7.62 20.40
CA LYS A 248 -6.34 6.42 19.87
C LYS A 248 -7.45 6.78 18.88
N ILE A 249 -7.74 5.87 17.98
CA ILE A 249 -8.97 5.90 17.18
C ILE A 249 -9.99 4.92 17.76
N SER A 250 -11.25 5.36 17.95
CA SER A 250 -12.34 4.48 18.41
C SER A 250 -13.25 3.97 17.29
N GLN A 251 -13.24 4.63 16.12
CA GLN A 251 -14.06 4.27 14.95
C GLN A 251 -13.28 4.51 13.66
N THR A 252 -13.40 3.59 12.69
CA THR A 252 -12.70 3.62 11.41
C THR A 252 -13.18 4.79 10.56
N LEU A 253 -12.60 5.96 10.74
CA LEU A 253 -12.64 6.99 9.72
C LEU A 253 -11.48 6.71 8.75
N ALA A 254 -11.80 6.56 7.46
CA ALA A 254 -10.82 6.21 6.43
C ALA A 254 -9.56 7.11 6.40
N LEU A 255 -9.65 8.33 6.93
CA LEU A 255 -8.62 9.37 6.78
C LEU A 255 -8.19 10.05 8.09
N SER A 256 -8.51 9.48 9.25
CA SER A 256 -7.96 9.95 10.53
C SER A 256 -6.61 9.31 10.83
N ASP A 257 -5.68 10.10 11.38
CA ASP A 257 -4.27 9.69 11.52
C ASP A 257 -3.72 9.69 12.97
N PRO A 258 -4.45 9.21 13.99
CA PRO A 258 -3.86 9.09 15.32
C PRO A 258 -2.72 8.06 15.33
N PRO A 259 -1.74 8.22 16.24
CA PRO A 259 -0.58 7.33 16.31
C PRO A 259 -0.97 5.89 16.68
N TYR A 260 -2.02 5.70 17.50
CA TYR A 260 -2.42 4.37 17.98
C TYR A 260 -3.81 3.94 17.51
N ASP A 261 -3.98 2.63 17.34
CA ASP A 261 -5.29 2.01 17.15
C ASP A 261 -6.09 1.94 18.47
N ALA A 262 -7.33 1.45 18.41
CA ALA A 262 -8.20 1.28 19.58
C ALA A 262 -7.60 0.38 20.68
N LYS A 263 -6.68 -0.53 20.33
CA LYS A 263 -6.00 -1.46 21.23
C LYS A 263 -4.66 -0.89 21.72
N GLY A 264 -4.30 0.32 21.33
CA GLY A 264 -3.04 0.97 21.68
C GLY A 264 -1.85 0.47 20.86
N ILE A 265 -2.05 -0.19 19.72
CA ILE A 265 -0.97 -0.59 18.80
C ILE A 265 -0.53 0.64 18.02
N LEU A 266 0.78 0.88 17.92
CA LEU A 266 1.33 1.98 17.14
C LEU A 266 1.13 1.69 15.64
N ILE A 267 0.36 2.55 14.97
CA ILE A 267 -0.05 2.40 13.56
C ILE A 267 0.40 3.55 12.64
N ASN A 268 0.70 4.71 13.20
CA ASN A 268 1.28 5.84 12.49
C ASN A 268 2.54 6.30 13.20
N ASP A 269 3.30 7.17 12.55
CA ASP A 269 4.48 7.75 13.17
C ASP A 269 4.12 8.56 14.40
N LEU A 270 4.96 8.42 15.43
CA LEU A 270 4.95 9.36 16.53
C LEU A 270 5.58 10.65 16.01
N PRO A 271 4.97 11.83 16.27
CA PRO A 271 5.72 13.08 16.11
C PRO A 271 7.02 12.94 16.91
N PRO A 272 8.15 13.49 16.43
CA PRO A 272 9.42 13.30 17.09
C PRO A 272 9.29 13.68 18.57
N LEU A 273 9.38 12.67 19.44
CA LEU A 273 9.68 12.84 20.84
C LEU A 273 11.16 13.19 20.84
N LEU A 274 11.50 14.48 20.73
CA LEU A 274 12.85 15.03 20.84
C LEU A 274 13.90 13.99 20.41
N GLY A 275 14.11 13.85 19.09
CA GLY A 275 15.17 12.97 18.59
C GLY A 275 16.49 13.31 19.30
N PRO A 276 17.49 12.42 19.32
CA PRO A 276 18.75 12.61 20.04
C PRO A 276 19.62 13.78 19.54
N THR A 277 19.06 14.71 18.77
CA THR A 277 19.65 15.98 18.41
C THR A 277 19.02 17.09 19.25
N ASP A 278 19.34 17.11 20.54
CA ASP A 278 19.53 18.38 21.26
C ASP A 278 20.77 19.07 20.65
N ALA A 279 20.65 19.49 19.40
CA ALA A 279 21.56 20.44 18.79
C ALA A 279 20.84 21.78 18.85
N ASP A 280 21.27 22.59 19.82
CA ASP A 280 20.87 23.98 20.03
C ASP A 280 20.84 24.81 18.72
#